data_AF-A0A661C4G5-F1
#
_entry.id   AF-A0A661C4G5-F1
#
_cell.length_a   1.000
_cell.length_b   1.000
_cell.length_c   1.000
_cell.angle_alpha   90.00
_cell.angle_beta   90.00
_cell.angle_gamma   90.00
#
_symmetry.space_group_name_H-M   'P 1'
#
loop_
_entity.id
_entity.type
_entity.pdbx_description
1 polymer ?
#
loop_
_entity_poly.entity_id
_entity_poly.type
_entity_poly.pdbx_seq_one_letter_code
_entity_poly.pdbx_strand_id
1 'polypeptide(L)' 'MGQKVHPIGIRLGIVKDWTSTWYADSKDYPKFLYTDLKVREYLQKILESASVSRIQIERPANNARI' A
#
# COMPACT_ATOMS: atom_id res chain seq x y z
N MET A 1 -18.31 -2.98 26.55
CA MET A 1 -17.21 -2.28 25.85
C MET A 1 -17.27 -2.63 24.37
N GLY A 2 -17.45 -1.64 23.48
CA GLY A 2 -17.64 -1.86 22.05
C GLY A 2 -16.34 -1.91 21.25
N GLN A 3 -16.31 -2.73 20.20
CA GLN A 3 -15.20 -2.77 19.25
C GLN A 3 -15.14 -1.45 18.47
N LYS A 4 -13.97 -0.80 18.45
CA LYS A 4 -13.76 0.46 17.72
C LYS A 4 -13.24 0.16 16.31
N VAL A 5 -13.77 0.87 15.32
CA VAL A 5 -13.36 0.74 13.91
C VAL A 5 -11.98 1.37 13.70
N HIS A 6 -11.22 0.82 12.75
CA HIS A 6 -9.91 1.37 12.40
C HIS A 6 -10.05 2.80 11.80
N PRO A 7 -9.40 3.80 12.41
CA PRO A 7 -9.60 5.22 12.05
C PRO A 7 -9.09 5.59 10.65
N ILE A 8 -8.12 4.85 10.11
CA ILE A 8 -7.63 5.07 8.74
C ILE A 8 -8.61 4.46 7.75
N GLY A 9 -9.10 3.25 8.03
CA GLY A 9 -9.99 2.51 7.11
C GLY A 9 -11.29 3.25 6.87
N ILE A 10 -11.91 3.76 7.95
CA ILE A 10 -13.17 4.51 7.87
C ILE A 10 -13.04 5.87 7.14
N ARG A 11 -11.82 6.36 6.94
CA ARG A 11 -11.54 7.65 6.28
C ARG A 11 -10.98 7.51 4.86
N LEU A 12 -10.75 6.29 4.39
CA LEU A 12 -10.28 6.03 3.02
C LEU A 12 -11.31 6.54 2.03
N GLY A 13 -10.87 7.36 1.06
CA GLY A 13 -11.73 7.96 0.04
C GLY A 13 -12.53 9.19 0.49
N ILE A 14 -12.43 9.61 1.75
CA ILE A 14 -13.06 10.85 2.26
C ILE A 14 -11.99 11.91 2.52
N VAL A 15 -11.05 11.61 3.43
CA VAL A 15 -9.95 12.51 3.83
C VAL A 15 -8.58 11.83 3.81
N LYS A 16 -8.54 10.50 3.64
CA LYS A 16 -7.30 9.74 3.51
C LYS A 16 -7.24 9.03 2.17
N ASP A 17 -6.10 9.16 1.51
CA ASP A 17 -5.81 8.46 0.27
C ASP A 17 -5.25 7.07 0.50
N TRP A 18 -5.41 6.23 -0.53
CA TRP A 18 -4.81 4.90 -0.59
C TRP A 18 -3.28 4.96 -0.53
N THR A 19 -2.67 3.93 0.03
CA THR A 19 -1.21 3.75 0.04
C THR A 19 -0.70 2.99 -1.18
N SER A 20 -1.58 2.33 -1.92
CA SER A 20 -1.33 1.72 -3.23
C SER A 20 -2.41 2.22 -4.17
N THR A 21 -2.03 2.95 -5.22
CA THR A 21 -2.95 3.50 -6.23
C THR A 21 -2.58 2.94 -7.60
N TRP A 22 -3.26 1.86 -7.97
CA TRP A 22 -3.12 1.22 -9.27
C TRP A 22 -4.38 0.40 -9.60
N TYR A 23 -4.51 0.04 -10.87
CA TYR A 23 -5.59 -0.79 -11.38
C TYR A 23 -5.01 -2.05 -12.03
N ALA A 24 -5.67 -3.20 -11.85
CA ALA A 24 -5.34 -4.44 -12.53
C ALA A 24 -6.59 -5.29 -12.72
N ASP A 25 -6.58 -6.13 -13.75
CA ASP A 25 -7.62 -7.12 -13.96
C ASP A 25 -7.63 -8.16 -12.85
N SER A 26 -8.79 -8.80 -12.61
CA SER A 26 -8.97 -9.75 -11.51
C SER A 26 -8.00 -10.93 -11.54
N LYS A 27 -7.48 -11.30 -12.71
CA LYS A 27 -6.48 -12.35 -12.88
C LYS A 27 -5.10 -11.95 -12.35
N ASP A 28 -4.70 -10.70 -12.59
CA ASP A 28 -3.36 -10.21 -12.26
C ASP A 28 -3.29 -9.51 -10.90
N TYR A 29 -4.44 -9.07 -10.37
CA TYR A 29 -4.54 -8.39 -9.07
C TYR A 29 -3.85 -9.15 -7.92
N PRO A 30 -4.06 -10.47 -7.72
CA PRO A 30 -3.41 -11.20 -6.63
C PRO A 30 -1.88 -11.22 -6.76
N LYS A 31 -1.37 -11.31 -8.00
CA LYS A 31 0.06 -11.33 -8.30
C LYS A 31 0.71 -9.98 -7.97
N PHE A 32 0.07 -8.89 -8.36
CA PHE A 32 0.57 -7.54 -8.06
C PHE A 32 0.49 -7.23 -6.56
N LEU A 33 -0.60 -7.59 -5.89
CA LEU A 33 -0.74 -7.43 -4.45
C LEU A 33 0.35 -8.17 -3.67
N TYR A 34 0.61 -9.43 -4.03
CA TYR A 34 1.67 -10.22 -3.38
C TYR A 34 3.06 -9.60 -3.58
N THR A 35 3.31 -9.06 -4.77
CA THR A 35 4.57 -8.37 -5.07
C THR A 35 4.70 -7.09 -4.24
N ASP A 36 3.64 -6.29 -4.12
CA ASP A 36 3.63 -5.07 -3.31
C ASP A 36 3.90 -5.35 -1.82
N LEU A 37 3.33 -6.43 -1.27
CA LEU A 37 3.56 -6.83 0.12
C LEU A 37 5.03 -7.16 0.39
N LYS A 38 5.65 -7.94 -0.50
CA LYS A 38 7.09 -8.26 -0.40
C LYS A 38 7.98 -7.03 -0.50
N VAL A 39 7.66 -6.12 -1.43
CA VAL A 39 8.41 -4.88 -1.61
C VAL A 39 8.32 -4.00 -0.36
N ARG A 40 7.13 -3.87 0.24
CA ARG A 40 6.96 -3.11 1.49
C ARG A 40 7.78 -3.71 2.63
N GLU A 41 7.73 -5.03 2.82
CA GLU A 41 8.50 -5.71 3.86
C GLU A 41 10.01 -5.51 3.67
N TYR A 42 10.48 -5.65 2.43
CA TYR A 42 11.89 -5.45 2.08
C TYR A 42 12.36 -4.01 2.34
N LEU A 43 11.59 -3.01 1.90
CA LEU A 43 11.92 -1.61 2.09
C LEU A 43 11.87 -1.20 3.56
N GLN A 44 10.89 -1.70 4.31
CA GLN A 44 10.78 -1.41 5.74
C GLN A 44 11.98 -1.94 6.53
N LYS A 45 12.53 -3.10 6.14
CA LYS A 45 13.73 -3.67 6.76
C LYS A 45 15.00 -2.87 6.43
N ILE A 46 15.16 -2.41 5.19
CA ILE A 46 16.37 -1.67 4.78
C ILE A 46 16.35 -0.24 5.32
N LEU A 47 15.17 0.39 5.31
CA LEU A 47 14.99 1.80 5.68
C LEU A 47 14.60 1.97 7.15
N GLU A 48 14.83 0.96 7.99
CA GLU A 48 14.56 1.02 9.43
C GLU A 48 15.35 2.15 10.10
N SER A 49 16.61 2.36 9.68
CA SER A 49 17.46 3.46 10.13
C SER A 49 17.06 4.83 9.57
N ALA A 50 16.30 4.86 8.47
CA ALA A 50 15.93 6.08 7.76
C ALA A 50 14.59 6.70 8.25
N SER A 51 13.94 6.11 9.27
CA SER A 51 12.69 6.62 9.86
C SER A 51 11.58 6.91 8.83
N VAL A 52 11.33 5.96 7.93
CA VAL A 52 10.33 6.12 6.87
C VAL A 52 8.91 6.12 7.44
N SER A 53 8.16 7.19 7.18
CA SER A 53 6.81 7.38 7.71
C SER A 53 5.71 6.74 6.86
N ARG A 54 5.87 6.69 5.53
CA ARG A 54 4.86 6.16 4.60
C ARG A 54 5.53 5.67 3.32
N ILE A 55 5.05 4.54 2.81
CA ILE A 55 5.40 4.00 1.48
C ILE A 55 4.16 4.08 0.59
N GLN A 56 4.22 4.88 -0.47
CA GLN A 56 3.20 4.98 -1.51
C GLN A 56 3.64 4.17 -2.72
N ILE A 57 2.73 3.41 -3.32
CA ILE A 57 3.03 2.59 -4.49
C ILE A 57 2.05 2.93 -5.60
N GLU A 58 2.57 3.34 -6.75
CA GLU A 58 1.80 3.60 -7.95
C GLU A 58 2.30 2.69 -9.07
N ARG A 59 1.40 2.12 -9.88
CA ARG A 59 1.80 1.29 -11.02
C ARG A 59 1.26 1.90 -12.33
N PRO A 60 2.02 2.81 -12.98
CA PRO A 60 1.73 3.19 -14.36
C PRO A 60 1.97 1.99 -15.29
N ALA A 61 1.36 1.99 -16.49
CA ALA A 61 1.41 0.83 -17.40
C ALA A 61 2.83 0.25 -17.55
N ASN A 62 3.00 -1.03 -17.18
CA ASN A 62 4.26 -1.78 -17.17
C ASN A 62 5.38 -1.28 -16.25
N ASN A 63 5.12 -0.35 -15.32
CA ASN A 63 6.14 0.15 -14.39
C ASN A 63 5.59 0.29 -12.96
N ALA A 64 6.47 0.36 -11.97
CA ALA A 64 6.11 0.61 -10.58
C ALA A 64 6.92 1.80 -10.05
N ARG A 65 6.23 2.75 -9.41
CA ARG A 65 6.80 3.89 -8.68
C ARG A 65 6.55 3.66 -7.20
N ILE A 66 7.60 3.78 -6.41
CA ILE A 66 7.60 3.56 -4.96
C ILE A 66 8.29 4.74 -4.30
#